data_AF-A0A924JU06-F1
#
_entry.id   AF-A0A924JU06-F1
#
_cell.length_a   1.000
_cell.length_b   1.000
_cell.length_c   1.000
_cell.angle_alpha   90.00
_cell.angle_beta   90.00
_cell.angle_gamma   90.00
#
_symmetry.space_group_name_H-M   'P 1'
#
loop_
_entity.id
_entity.type
_entity.pdbx_description
1 polymer ?
#
loop_
_entity_poly.entity_id
_entity_poly.type
_entity_poly.pdbx_seq_one_letter_code
_entity_poly.pdbx_strand_id
1 'polypeptide(L)'
;MIARNSPRIQGVKPVGALVLLAVLAGCGSTSTSNSKDAVAKNATSMAAVCVEVRAGIASYNSGDLESVQPRFVKAEVAAKKYAKASSSSRADDLLEAVKFFAAVPPASYSEDARARKLFQKYRAITLGYCEQDGGATPTDPGQQT
;
A
#
# COMPACT_ATOMS: atom_id res chain seq x y z
N MET A 1 -35.29 -17.69 57.19
CA MET A 1 -34.84 -18.99 56.65
C MET A 1 -33.43 -18.83 56.09
N ILE A 2 -32.49 -19.58 56.70
CA ILE A 2 -31.27 -20.21 56.11
C ILE A 2 -30.22 -19.21 55.53
N ALA A 3 -29.17 -18.74 56.21
CA ALA A 3 -28.08 -19.38 56.97
C ALA A 3 -27.20 -20.35 56.17
N ARG A 4 -25.87 -20.10 56.25
CA ARG A 4 -24.75 -21.06 56.06
C ARG A 4 -24.43 -21.43 54.61
N ASN A 5 -23.21 -21.73 54.19
CA ASN A 5 -21.88 -21.85 54.80
C ASN A 5 -20.95 -22.31 53.66
N SER A 6 -19.72 -21.80 53.59
CA SER A 6 -18.71 -22.25 52.63
C SER A 6 -18.35 -23.73 52.83
N PRO A 7 -17.88 -24.42 51.77
CA PRO A 7 -16.94 -25.51 51.93
C PRO A 7 -15.58 -25.20 51.27
N ARG A 8 -14.54 -25.34 52.10
CA ARG A 8 -13.15 -25.65 51.69
C ARG A 8 -13.11 -27.01 50.99
N ILE A 9 -12.35 -27.11 49.91
CA ILE A 9 -11.75 -28.38 49.42
C ILE A 9 -10.34 -28.00 48.90
N GLN A 10 -9.30 -28.07 49.72
CA GLN A 10 -8.39 -29.23 49.90
C GLN A 10 -7.82 -29.80 48.58
N GLY A 11 -6.63 -29.29 48.22
CA GLY A 11 -5.40 -30.07 48.00
C GLY A 11 -5.36 -31.16 46.91
N VAL A 12 -4.55 -30.91 45.87
CA VAL A 12 -3.68 -31.93 45.26
C VAL A 12 -2.40 -31.27 44.72
N LYS A 13 -1.24 -31.76 45.17
CA LYS A 13 0.06 -31.71 44.45
C LYS A 13 0.45 -33.17 44.22
N PRO A 14 0.87 -33.56 43.01
CA PRO A 14 2.27 -33.97 42.84
C PRO A 14 2.86 -33.46 41.50
N VAL A 15 4.09 -32.93 41.51
CA VAL A 15 5.32 -33.63 41.09
C VAL A 15 5.21 -34.27 39.70
N GLY A 16 5.80 -33.61 38.72
CA GLY A 16 6.04 -34.12 37.38
C GLY A 16 7.17 -33.33 36.75
N ALA A 17 8.41 -33.63 37.15
CA ALA A 17 9.60 -33.16 36.48
C ALA A 17 9.68 -33.83 35.10
N LEU A 18 9.64 -33.02 34.04
CA LEU A 18 10.00 -33.45 32.69
C LEU A 18 11.05 -32.49 32.17
N VAL A 19 12.31 -32.88 32.42
CA VAL A 19 13.49 -32.29 31.78
C VAL A 19 13.49 -32.82 30.35
N LEU A 20 13.39 -31.92 29.37
CA LEU A 20 13.78 -32.19 28.00
C LEU A 20 14.84 -31.18 27.59
N LEU A 21 16.07 -31.68 27.46
CA LEU A 21 17.18 -31.03 26.78
C LEU A 21 16.78 -30.72 25.33
N ALA A 22 16.99 -29.47 24.90
CA ALA A 22 17.24 -29.14 23.51
C ALA A 22 18.34 -28.07 23.44
N VAL A 23 19.53 -28.54 23.06
CA VAL A 23 20.68 -27.75 22.63
C VAL A 23 20.28 -27.02 21.34
N LEU A 24 20.55 -25.72 21.25
CA LEU A 24 21.01 -25.05 20.03
C LEU A 24 21.58 -23.69 20.43
N ALA A 25 22.89 -23.55 20.23
CA ALA A 25 23.58 -22.28 20.24
C ALA A 25 22.97 -21.37 19.16
N GLY A 26 21.98 -20.57 19.54
CA GLY A 26 21.51 -19.45 18.75
C GLY A 26 22.42 -18.26 19.00
N CYS A 27 23.49 -18.16 18.22
CA CYS A 27 24.24 -16.91 18.09
C CYS A 27 23.25 -15.78 17.74
N GLY A 28 23.39 -14.66 18.42
CA GLY A 28 22.50 -13.52 18.25
C GLY A 28 22.56 -12.88 16.88
N SER A 29 21.76 -11.81 16.79
CA SER A 29 21.78 -10.77 15.76
C SER A 29 21.03 -11.10 14.45
N THR A 30 20.25 -10.22 13.84
CA THR A 30 19.77 -8.87 14.16
C THR A 30 18.69 -8.58 13.12
N SER A 31 17.56 -8.06 13.59
CA SER A 31 16.57 -7.23 12.89
C SER A 31 16.98 -6.73 11.48
N THR A 32 16.65 -7.48 10.41
CA THR A 32 16.78 -6.96 9.03
C THR A 32 15.59 -7.33 8.12
N SER A 33 14.66 -8.16 8.58
CA SER A 33 13.52 -8.60 7.74
C SER A 33 12.46 -7.51 7.53
N ASN A 34 12.21 -6.63 8.52
CA ASN A 34 11.18 -5.60 8.40
C ASN A 34 11.41 -4.63 7.24
N SER A 35 12.65 -4.28 6.94
CA SER A 35 12.96 -3.31 5.89
C SER A 35 12.79 -3.91 4.49
N LYS A 36 13.21 -5.16 4.27
CA LYS A 36 13.00 -5.85 2.98
C LYS A 36 11.52 -6.12 2.71
N ASP A 37 10.78 -6.55 3.72
CA ASP A 37 9.34 -6.81 3.60
C ASP A 37 8.54 -5.51 3.38
N ALA A 38 8.94 -4.41 4.03
CA ALA A 38 8.33 -3.09 3.80
C ALA A 38 8.60 -2.57 2.39
N VAL A 39 9.83 -2.71 1.89
CA VAL A 39 10.20 -2.34 0.52
C VAL A 39 9.41 -3.16 -0.51
N ALA A 40 9.30 -4.48 -0.32
CA ALA A 40 8.53 -5.34 -1.21
C ALA A 40 7.02 -5.01 -1.21
N LYS A 41 6.44 -4.71 -0.05
CA LYS A 41 5.04 -4.27 0.09
C LYS A 41 4.79 -2.92 -0.58
N ASN A 42 5.74 -1.99 -0.45
CA ASN A 42 5.65 -0.67 -1.06
C ASN A 42 5.76 -0.75 -2.59
N ALA A 43 6.68 -1.55 -3.13
CA ALA A 43 6.78 -1.82 -4.55
C ALA A 43 5.49 -2.46 -5.11
N THR A 44 4.92 -3.43 -4.40
CA THR A 44 3.65 -4.07 -4.77
C THR A 44 2.48 -3.08 -4.76
N SER A 45 2.43 -2.20 -3.75
CA SER A 45 1.38 -1.19 -3.62
C SER A 45 1.47 -0.14 -4.73
N MET A 46 2.68 0.32 -5.04
CA MET A 46 2.93 1.23 -6.17
C MET A 46 2.55 0.60 -7.51
N ALA A 47 2.93 -0.66 -7.74
CA ALA A 47 2.55 -1.38 -8.96
C ALA A 47 1.03 -1.47 -9.13
N ALA A 48 0.28 -1.71 -8.04
CA ALA A 48 -1.18 -1.73 -8.07
C ALA A 48 -1.78 -0.35 -8.45
N VAL A 49 -1.21 0.75 -7.95
CA VAL A 49 -1.63 2.09 -8.39
C VAL A 49 -1.37 2.27 -9.88
N CYS A 50 -0.16 1.93 -10.33
CA CYS A 50 0.26 2.14 -11.71
C CYS A 50 -0.49 1.27 -12.72
N VAL A 51 -0.99 0.10 -12.34
CA VAL A 51 -1.90 -0.69 -13.18
C VAL A 51 -3.18 0.08 -13.48
N GLU A 52 -3.85 0.61 -12.45
CA GLU A 52 -5.13 1.31 -12.63
C GLU A 52 -4.93 2.69 -13.28
N VAL A 53 -3.85 3.41 -12.96
CA VAL A 53 -3.49 4.67 -13.64
C VAL A 53 -3.28 4.44 -15.13
N ARG A 54 -2.49 3.43 -15.53
CA ARG A 54 -2.28 3.10 -16.94
C ARG A 54 -3.59 2.70 -17.62
N ALA A 55 -4.43 1.91 -16.95
CA ALA A 55 -5.73 1.54 -17.48
C ALA A 55 -6.65 2.76 -17.68
N GLY A 56 -6.68 3.71 -16.73
CA GLY A 56 -7.44 4.96 -16.86
C GLY A 56 -6.93 5.83 -18.02
N ILE A 57 -5.61 5.94 -18.18
CA ILE A 57 -5.00 6.66 -19.31
C ILE A 57 -5.29 5.95 -20.64
N ALA A 58 -5.27 4.61 -20.67
CA ALA A 58 -5.62 3.84 -21.85
C ALA A 58 -7.09 4.05 -22.25
N SER A 59 -8.03 3.97 -21.30
CA SER A 59 -9.45 4.29 -21.52
C SER A 59 -9.63 5.71 -22.05
N TYR A 60 -8.89 6.66 -21.49
CA TYR A 60 -8.91 8.04 -21.95
C TYR A 60 -8.41 8.19 -23.39
N ASN A 61 -7.30 7.53 -23.74
CA ASN A 61 -6.72 7.57 -25.09
C ASN A 61 -7.61 6.85 -26.12
N SER A 62 -8.36 5.83 -25.72
CA SER A 62 -9.32 5.13 -26.59
C SER A 62 -10.68 5.83 -26.69
N GLY A 63 -10.87 6.97 -26.02
CA GLY A 63 -12.15 7.70 -26.00
C GLY A 63 -13.22 7.10 -25.08
N ASP A 64 -12.89 6.07 -24.30
CA ASP A 64 -13.76 5.45 -23.31
C ASP A 64 -13.76 6.27 -22.02
N LEU A 65 -14.36 7.47 -22.08
CA LEU A 65 -14.33 8.45 -20.99
C LEU A 65 -15.11 7.99 -19.76
N GLU A 66 -16.15 7.17 -19.94
CA GLU A 66 -16.96 6.58 -18.86
C GLU A 66 -16.13 5.66 -17.97
N SER A 67 -15.14 4.96 -18.53
CA SER A 67 -14.24 4.10 -17.75
C SER A 67 -13.11 4.84 -17.07
N VAL A 68 -12.80 6.09 -17.44
CA VAL A 68 -11.63 6.81 -16.90
C VAL A 68 -11.76 7.07 -15.39
N GLN A 69 -12.85 7.70 -14.96
CA GLN A 69 -13.05 8.01 -13.55
C GLN A 69 -13.08 6.75 -12.66
N PRO A 70 -13.83 5.67 -13.00
CA PRO A 70 -13.81 4.43 -12.22
C PRO A 70 -12.40 3.83 -12.03
N ARG A 71 -11.54 3.94 -13.05
CA ARG A 71 -10.13 3.50 -12.96
C ARG A 71 -9.34 4.33 -11.97
N PHE A 72 -9.46 5.65 -12.02
CA PHE A 72 -8.78 6.53 -11.07
C PHE A 72 -9.32 6.42 -9.63
N VAL A 73 -10.60 6.12 -9.44
CA VAL A 73 -11.16 5.80 -8.11
C VAL A 73 -10.52 4.52 -7.54
N LYS A 74 -10.33 3.48 -8.35
CA LYS A 74 -9.61 2.27 -7.91
C LYS A 74 -8.15 2.55 -7.60
N ALA A 75 -7.49 3.34 -8.45
CA ALA A 75 -6.13 3.79 -8.22
C ALA A 75 -6.01 4.58 -6.90
N GLU A 76 -7.02 5.40 -6.55
CA GLU A 76 -7.01 6.20 -5.32
C GLU A 76 -6.97 5.31 -4.07
N VAL A 77 -7.74 4.22 -4.08
CA VAL A 77 -7.75 3.25 -2.97
C VAL A 77 -6.38 2.63 -2.79
N ALA A 78 -5.71 2.26 -3.88
CA ALA A 78 -4.34 1.73 -3.84
C ALA A 78 -3.33 2.81 -3.39
N ALA A 79 -3.46 4.04 -3.87
CA ALA A 79 -2.55 5.14 -3.55
C ALA A 79 -2.64 5.54 -2.08
N LYS A 80 -3.85 5.54 -1.49
CA LYS A 80 -4.06 5.74 -0.05
C LYS A 80 -3.35 4.68 0.79
N LYS A 81 -3.32 3.42 0.34
CA LYS A 81 -2.60 2.34 1.04
C LYS A 81 -1.10 2.54 0.91
N TYR A 82 -0.63 2.90 -0.28
CA TYR A 82 0.78 3.16 -0.55
C TYR A 82 1.32 4.34 0.28
N ALA A 83 0.62 5.48 0.30
CA ALA A 83 1.00 6.66 1.09
C ALA A 83 0.95 6.42 2.60
N LYS A 84 0.11 5.50 3.08
CA LYS A 84 0.13 5.10 4.51
C LYS A 84 1.32 4.21 4.87
N ALA A 85 1.82 3.44 3.91
CA ALA A 85 2.91 2.48 4.11
C ALA A 85 4.30 3.04 3.72
N SER A 86 4.34 4.19 3.05
CA SER A 86 5.55 4.85 2.57
C SER A 86 5.59 6.29 3.09
N SER A 87 6.76 6.74 3.53
CA SER A 87 6.99 8.15 3.93
C SER A 87 7.56 8.99 2.78
N SER A 88 7.55 8.47 1.54
CA SER A 88 8.11 9.18 0.39
C SER A 88 7.15 10.24 -0.15
N SER A 89 7.68 11.41 -0.53
CA SER A 89 6.93 12.45 -1.24
C SER A 89 6.32 11.94 -2.54
N ARG A 90 6.96 10.96 -3.20
CA ARG A 90 6.42 10.29 -4.39
C ARG A 90 5.08 9.63 -4.12
N ALA A 91 4.88 9.02 -2.95
CA ALA A 91 3.61 8.38 -2.59
C ALA A 91 2.49 9.40 -2.40
N ASP A 92 2.82 10.54 -1.80
CA ASP A 92 1.88 11.65 -1.59
C ASP A 92 1.52 12.35 -2.90
N ASP A 93 2.51 12.66 -3.75
CA ASP A 93 2.30 13.24 -5.08
C ASP A 93 1.39 12.35 -5.95
N LEU A 94 1.63 11.04 -5.92
CA LEU A 94 0.84 10.05 -6.65
C LEU A 94 -0.61 10.03 -6.12
N LEU A 95 -0.78 10.06 -4.80
CA LEU A 95 -2.11 10.13 -4.18
C LEU A 95 -2.84 11.41 -4.57
N GLU A 96 -2.19 12.57 -4.55
CA GLU A 96 -2.79 13.85 -4.95
C GLU A 96 -3.22 13.83 -6.42
N ALA A 97 -2.33 13.37 -7.31
CA ALA A 97 -2.62 13.27 -8.74
C ALA A 97 -3.80 12.34 -9.04
N VAL A 98 -3.85 11.18 -8.39
CA VAL A 98 -4.92 10.22 -8.57
C VAL A 98 -6.25 10.73 -8.00
N LYS A 99 -6.23 11.40 -6.84
CA LYS A 99 -7.43 12.05 -6.26
C LYS A 99 -7.99 13.12 -7.19
N PHE A 100 -7.12 13.90 -7.84
CA PHE A 100 -7.58 14.87 -8.83
C PHE A 100 -8.38 14.19 -9.94
N PHE A 101 -7.83 13.16 -10.59
CA PHE A 101 -8.53 12.46 -11.67
C PHE A 101 -9.78 11.69 -11.19
N ALA A 102 -9.76 11.10 -10.00
CA ALA A 102 -10.94 10.44 -9.42
C ALA A 102 -12.11 11.42 -9.17
N ALA A 103 -11.80 12.70 -8.90
CA ALA A 103 -12.79 13.75 -8.69
C ALA A 103 -13.32 14.38 -9.99
N VAL A 104 -12.67 14.15 -11.14
CA VAL A 104 -13.14 14.67 -12.43
C VAL A 104 -14.30 13.79 -12.94
N PRO A 105 -15.49 14.36 -13.19
CA PRO A 105 -16.60 13.60 -13.76
C PRO A 105 -16.28 13.15 -15.21
N PRO A 106 -16.83 12.03 -15.69
CA PRO A 106 -16.59 11.52 -17.06
C PRO A 106 -16.80 12.57 -18.16
N ALA A 107 -17.91 13.33 -18.07
CA ALA A 107 -18.24 14.40 -19.00
C ALA A 107 -17.22 15.56 -19.03
N SER A 108 -16.38 15.67 -17.99
CA SER A 108 -15.34 16.70 -17.88
C SER A 108 -13.97 16.25 -18.40
N TYR A 109 -13.85 15.08 -19.03
CA TYR A 109 -12.62 14.66 -19.73
C TYR A 109 -12.54 15.15 -21.19
N SER A 110 -13.31 16.21 -21.53
CA SER A 110 -13.30 16.85 -22.85
C SER A 110 -11.95 17.47 -23.20
N GLU A 111 -11.75 17.76 -24.49
CA GLU A 111 -10.56 18.45 -25.04
C GLU A 111 -10.15 19.70 -24.23
N ASP A 112 -11.13 20.50 -23.79
CA ASP A 112 -10.90 21.71 -22.99
C ASP A 112 -10.35 21.42 -21.58
N ALA A 113 -10.72 20.29 -20.98
CA ALA A 113 -10.14 19.89 -19.70
C ALA A 113 -8.69 19.42 -19.87
N ARG A 114 -8.36 18.84 -21.03
CA ARG A 114 -6.99 18.43 -21.39
C ARG A 114 -6.06 19.62 -21.45
N ALA A 115 -6.53 20.77 -21.94
CA ALA A 115 -5.74 21.98 -22.05
C ALA A 115 -5.43 22.65 -20.69
N ARG A 116 -6.09 22.22 -19.60
CA ARG A 116 -5.89 22.84 -18.29
C ARG A 116 -4.52 22.47 -17.71
N LYS A 117 -3.81 23.49 -17.23
CA LYS A 117 -2.47 23.36 -16.63
C LYS A 117 -2.39 22.30 -15.52
N LEU A 118 -3.43 22.20 -14.69
CA LEU A 118 -3.54 21.21 -13.61
C LEU A 118 -3.66 19.77 -14.14
N PHE A 119 -4.46 19.56 -15.20
CA PHE A 119 -4.61 18.26 -15.84
C PHE A 119 -3.27 17.78 -16.41
N GLN A 120 -2.55 18.67 -17.11
CA GLN A 120 -1.24 18.36 -17.67
C GLN A 120 -0.19 18.10 -16.59
N LYS A 121 -0.18 18.87 -15.49
CA LYS A 121 0.71 18.64 -14.34
C LYS A 121 0.52 17.23 -13.77
N TYR A 122 -0.70 16.86 -13.40
CA TYR A 122 -0.95 15.56 -12.77
C TYR A 122 -0.80 14.40 -13.77
N ARG A 123 -1.09 14.61 -15.05
CA ARG A 123 -0.82 13.63 -16.11
C ARG A 123 0.68 13.38 -16.25
N ALA A 124 1.50 14.43 -16.22
CA ALA A 124 2.96 14.28 -16.27
C ALA A 124 3.49 13.53 -15.03
N ILE A 125 2.95 13.81 -13.84
CA ILE A 125 3.31 13.11 -12.60
C ILE A 125 2.94 11.62 -12.68
N THR A 126 1.71 11.29 -13.07
CA THR A 126 1.26 9.89 -13.14
C THR A 126 2.00 9.10 -14.21
N LEU A 127 2.25 9.69 -15.38
CA LEU A 127 3.06 9.07 -16.44
C LEU A 127 4.52 8.92 -16.01
N GLY A 128 5.13 9.98 -15.46
CA GLY A 128 6.52 9.94 -15.00
C GLY A 128 6.76 8.87 -13.93
N TYR A 129 5.78 8.63 -13.06
CA TYR A 129 5.89 7.61 -12.02
C TYR A 129 5.43 6.21 -12.43
N CYS A 130 4.60 6.05 -13.45
CA CYS A 130 3.97 4.76 -13.81
C CYS A 130 4.25 4.25 -15.24
N GLU A 131 4.87 5.03 -16.13
CA GLU A 131 5.35 4.55 -17.43
C GLU A 131 6.75 3.92 -17.36
N GLN A 132 7.57 4.26 -16.36
CA GLN A 132 8.93 3.70 -16.25
C GLN A 132 8.95 2.21 -15.83
N ASP A 133 7.86 1.68 -15.30
CA ASP A 133 7.75 0.28 -14.87
C ASP A 133 7.27 -0.67 -15.98
N GLY A 134 7.83 -0.50 -17.19
CA GLY A 134 7.81 -1.50 -18.26
C GLY A 134 8.93 -2.55 -18.14
N GLY A 135 9.78 -2.48 -17.12
CA GLY A 135 10.86 -3.46 -16.93
C GLY A 135 12.03 -3.09 -16.01
N ALA A 136 12.03 -1.92 -15.35
CA ALA A 136 13.09 -1.56 -14.42
C ALA A 136 12.49 -1.11 -13.09
N THR A 137 12.84 -1.82 -12.02
CA THR A 137 12.54 -1.48 -10.62
C THR A 137 12.65 0.02 -10.35
N PRO A 138 11.73 0.62 -9.57
CA PRO A 138 11.85 1.99 -9.11
C PRO A 138 13.16 2.13 -8.33
N THR A 139 14.14 2.81 -8.91
CA THR A 139 15.34 3.17 -8.16
C THR A 139 14.96 4.39 -7.33
N ASP A 140 14.76 4.17 -6.03
CA ASP A 140 14.67 5.24 -5.06
C ASP A 140 16.02 5.98 -5.03
N PRO A 141 16.06 7.32 -5.27
CA PRO A 141 17.31 8.08 -5.24
C PRO A 141 18.04 8.08 -3.88
N GLY A 142 17.46 7.47 -2.83
CA GLY A 142 18.05 7.33 -1.50
C GLY A 142 18.85 6.04 -1.26
N GLN A 143 19.04 5.18 -2.26
CA GLN A 143 19.82 3.92 -2.11
C GLN A 143 21.22 3.91 -2.74
N GLN A 144 21.78 5.09 -3.06
CA GLN A 144 23.21 5.17 -3.42
C GLN A 144 24.02 5.64 -2.21
N THR A 145 24.50 4.69 -1.41
CA THR A 145 25.69 4.85 -0.54
C THR A 145 26.59 3.65 -0.71
#